data_AF-A0A7Y9BEB5-F1
#
_entry.id   AF-A0A7Y9BEB5-F1
#
_cell.length_a   1.000
_cell.length_b   1.000
_cell.length_c   1.000
_cell.angle_alpha   90.00
_cell.angle_beta   90.00
_cell.angle_gamma   90.00
#
_symmetry.space_group_name_H-M   'P 1'
#
loop_
_entity.id
_entity.type
_entity.pdbx_description
1 polymer ?
#
loop_
_entity_poly.entity_id
_entity_poly.type
_entity_poly.pdbx_seq_one_letter_code
_entity_poly.pdbx_strand_id
1 'polypeptide(L)' 'MSVLDRSPFLYFLCILAGFALLRVPLTGFFAPLSPLVILIGVLAILLFSLVLIIHGVLHLAGKRR' A
#
# COMPACT_ATOMS: atom_id res chain seq x y z
N MET A 1 21.40 3.81 7.24
CA MET A 1 20.74 2.51 7.53
C MET A 1 19.36 2.56 6.90
N SER A 2 19.27 1.96 5.73
CA SER A 2 18.17 2.04 4.77
C SER A 2 16.93 1.32 5.29
N VAL A 3 15.78 1.98 5.17
CA VAL A 3 14.43 1.54 5.57
C VAL A 3 14.01 0.17 4.98
N LEU A 4 14.84 -0.42 4.12
CA LEU A 4 14.62 -1.64 3.34
C LEU A 4 14.76 -2.96 4.12
N ASP A 5 15.37 -2.96 5.32
CA ASP A 5 15.50 -4.16 6.17
C ASP A 5 14.30 -4.38 7.09
N ARG A 6 13.41 -3.39 7.23
CA ARG A 6 12.20 -3.48 8.06
C ARG A 6 11.07 -4.14 7.27
N SER A 7 11.12 -5.47 7.24
CA SER A 7 9.99 -6.40 7.06
C SER A 7 9.03 -6.14 5.87
N PRO A 8 8.95 -7.03 4.85
CA PRO A 8 7.94 -6.96 3.78
C PRO A 8 6.48 -6.88 4.30
N PHE A 9 6.27 -7.26 5.57
CA PHE A 9 5.06 -6.99 6.32
C PHE A 9 4.65 -5.50 6.35
N LEU A 10 5.55 -4.52 6.44
CA LEU A 10 5.18 -3.11 6.44
C LEU A 10 4.49 -2.68 5.15
N TYR A 11 5.00 -3.14 4.00
CA TYR A 11 4.38 -2.89 2.70
C TYR A 11 3.02 -3.58 2.58
N PHE A 12 2.90 -4.81 3.09
CA PHE A 12 1.63 -5.52 3.16
C PHE A 12 0.61 -4.82 4.08
N LEU A 13 1.03 -4.35 5.25
CA LEU A 13 0.20 -3.56 6.16
C LEU A 13 -0.25 -2.23 5.52
N CYS A 14 0.61 -1.58 4.72
CA CYS A 14 0.22 -0.38 3.97
C CYS A 14 -0.87 -0.68 2.92
N ILE A 15 -0.77 -1.82 2.23
CA ILE A 15 -1.81 -2.26 1.30
C ILE A 15 -3.13 -2.51 2.06
N LEU A 16 -3.08 -3.21 3.20
CA LEU A 16 -4.25 -3.40 4.06
C LEU A 16 -4.84 -2.08 4.58
N ALA A 17 -4.00 -1.13 4.96
CA ALA A 17 -4.44 0.20 5.36
C ALA A 17 -5.13 0.95 4.22
N GLY A 18 -4.66 0.82 2.97
CA GLY A 18 -5.32 1.36 1.79
C GLY A 18 -6.73 0.78 1.57
N PHE A 19 -6.89 -0.53 1.76
CA PHE A 19 -8.22 -1.16 1.73
C PHE A 19 -9.12 -0.72 2.89
N ALA A 20 -8.55 -0.52 4.08
CA ALA A 20 -9.28 0.02 5.22
C ALA A 20 -9.77 1.45 4.95
N LEU A 21 -8.94 2.27 4.29
CA LEU A 21 -9.27 3.64 3.88
C LEU A 21 -10.48 3.66 2.93
N LEU A 22 -10.53 2.73 1.97
CA LEU A 22 -11.66 2.59 1.03
C LEU A 22 -12.98 2.21 1.72
N ARG A 23 -12.91 1.60 2.91
CA ARG A 23 -14.07 1.09 3.63
C ARG A 23 -14.56 2.04 4.71
N VAL A 24 -13.98 3.24 4.83
CA VAL A 24 -14.38 4.24 5.81
C VAL A 24 -15.74 4.84 5.42
N PRO A 25 -16.78 4.72 6.27
CA PRO A 25 -18.05 5.38 6.02
C PRO A 25 -17.89 6.89 6.22
N LEU A 26 -17.76 7.62 5.12
CA LEU A 26 -17.64 9.08 5.11
C LEU A 26 -19.04 9.70 5.03
N THR A 27 -19.75 9.72 6.16
CA THR A 27 -21.09 10.29 6.27
C THR A 27 -21.07 11.70 6.86
N GLY A 28 -21.99 12.57 6.44
CA GLY A 28 -22.13 13.94 6.96
C GLY A 28 -21.14 14.93 6.35
N PHE A 29 -20.44 15.72 7.18
CA PHE A 29 -19.53 16.79 6.76
C PHE A 29 -18.35 16.32 5.88
N PHE A 30 -18.02 15.02 5.91
CA PHE A 30 -16.95 14.41 5.13
C PHE A 30 -17.39 13.80 3.79
N ALA A 31 -18.67 13.89 3.43
CA ALA A 31 -19.19 13.39 2.15
C ALA A 31 -18.43 13.87 0.89
N PRO A 32 -18.04 15.17 0.75
CA PRO A 32 -17.30 15.62 -0.44
C PRO A 32 -15.86 15.09 -0.50
N LEU A 33 -15.32 14.56 0.60
CA LEU A 33 -13.98 13.98 0.66
C LEU A 33 -13.97 12.51 0.23
N SER A 34 -15.14 11.89 0.10
CA SER A 34 -15.31 10.50 -0.37
C SER A 34 -14.51 10.15 -1.64
N PRO A 35 -14.62 10.90 -2.75
CA PRO A 35 -13.83 10.60 -3.96
C PRO A 35 -12.32 10.73 -3.73
N LEU A 36 -11.90 11.64 -2.85
CA LEU A 36 -10.50 11.91 -2.55
C LEU A 36 -9.89 10.77 -1.73
N VAL A 37 -10.63 10.27 -0.74
CA VAL A 37 -10.23 9.10 0.06
C VAL A 37 -10.14 7.85 -0.81
N ILE A 38 -11.08 7.67 -1.75
CA ILE A 38 -11.04 6.55 -2.69
C ILE A 38 -9.81 6.64 -3.60
N LEU A 39 -9.53 7.83 -4.15
CA LEU A 39 -8.38 8.06 -5.00
C LEU A 39 -7.06 7.74 -4.27
N ILE A 40 -6.90 8.24 -3.04
CA ILE A 40 -5.70 7.99 -2.23
C ILE A 40 -5.58 6.51 -1.87
N GLY A 41 -6.68 5.86 -1.47
CA GLY A 41 -6.69 4.44 -1.13
C GLY A 41 -6.24 3.56 -2.30
N VAL A 42 -6.79 3.82 -3.50
CA VAL A 42 -6.40 3.10 -4.73
C VAL A 42 -4.94 3.37 -5.08
N LEU A 43 -4.50 4.63 -5.05
CA LEU A 43 -3.10 4.99 -5.34
C LEU A 43 -2.12 4.32 -4.38
N ALA A 44 -2.46 4.30 -3.08
CA ALA A 44 -1.63 3.65 -2.07
C ALA A 44 -1.51 2.14 -2.33
N ILE A 45 -2.62 1.45 -2.58
CA ILE A 45 -2.62 0.01 -2.92
C ILE A 45 -1.76 -0.25 -4.15
N LEU A 46 -1.93 0.56 -5.20
CA LEU A 46 -1.24 0.37 -6.48
C LEU A 46 0.28 0.57 -6.36
N LEU A 47 0.70 1.66 -5.73
CA LEU A 47 2.12 1.97 -5.50
C LEU A 47 2.79 0.92 -4.62
N PHE A 48 2.20 0.60 -3.47
CA PHE A 48 2.80 -0.37 -2.55
C PHE A 48 2.81 -1.78 -3.13
N SER A 49 1.77 -2.18 -3.86
CA SER A 49 1.74 -3.47 -4.57
C SER A 49 2.87 -3.57 -5.60
N LEU A 50 3.07 -2.53 -6.42
CA LEU A 50 4.15 -2.50 -7.40
C LEU A 50 5.53 -2.65 -6.74
N VAL A 51 5.78 -1.90 -5.67
CA VAL A 51 7.03 -1.95 -4.90
C VAL A 51 7.26 -3.36 -4.33
N LEU A 52 6.23 -3.97 -3.74
CA LEU A 52 6.31 -5.31 -3.17
C LEU A 52 6.63 -6.36 -4.25
N ILE A 53 6.00 -6.26 -5.43
CA ILE A 53 6.26 -7.14 -6.56
C ILE A 53 7.70 -6.98 -7.05
N ILE A 54 8.18 -5.74 -7.25
CA ILE A 54 9.56 -5.49 -7.70
C ILE A 54 10.55 -6.05 -6.68
N HIS A 55 10.38 -5.78 -5.39
CA HIS A 55 11.24 -6.32 -4.35
C HIS A 55 11.19 -7.85 -4.28
N GLY A 56 10.00 -8.46 -4.40
CA GLY A 56 9.83 -9.90 -4.43
C GLY A 56 10.53 -10.55 -5.63
N VAL A 57 10.38 -9.95 -6.82
CA VAL A 57 11.04 -10.42 -8.06
C VAL A 57 12.55 -10.23 -7.98
N LEU A 58 13.04 -9.10 -7.46
CA LEU A 58 14.48 -8.88 -7.26
C LEU A 58 15.07 -9.87 -6.26
N HIS A 59 14.35 -10.20 -5.18
CA HIS A 59 14.80 -11.18 -4.20
C HIS A 59 14.78 -12.61 -4.76
N LEU A 60 13.80 -12.93 -5.62
CA LEU A 60 13.71 -14.22 -6.29
C LEU A 60 14.77 -14.37 -7.39
N ALA A 61 14.96 -13.33 -8.20
CA ALA A 61 15.97 -13.29 -9.26
C ALA A 61 17.40 -13.18 -8.70
N GLY A 62 17.56 -12.53 -7.55
CA GLY A 62 18.80 -12.44 -6.77
C GLY A 62 19.15 -13.73 -6.03
N LYS A 63 18.37 -14.80 -6.13
CA LYS A 63 18.69 -16.12 -5.57
C LYS A 63 19.82 -16.78 -6.35
N ARG A 64 21.05 -16.28 -6.15
CA ARG A 64 22.30 -17.01 -6.35
C ARG A 64 23.39 -16.51 -5.39
N ARG A 65 23.22 -16.77 -4.10
CA ARG A 65 24.16 -17.48 -3.20
C ARG A 65 23.63 -17.46 -1.77
#